data_AF-A0AAW9JI61-F1
#
_entry.id   AF-A0AAW9JI61-F1
#
_cell.length_a   1.000
_cell.length_b   1.000
_cell.length_c   1.000
_cell.angle_alpha   90.00
_cell.angle_beta   90.00
_cell.angle_gamma   90.00
#
_symmetry.space_group_name_H-M   'P 1'
#
loop_
_entity.id
_entity.type
_entity.pdbx_description
1 polymer ?
#
loop_
_entity_poly.entity_id
_entity_poly.type
_entity_poly.pdbx_seq_one_letter_code
_entity_poly.pdbx_strand_id
1 'polypeptide(L)'
;MLKRPRNFKKMLILPCMCSITFYLGSQIMTYTEAVFIHETKVEATLSTAIIFPKTVNTLKEQSEKHKQFIEREYGTMKGKSKATSIEEIKQAISVWQQGREKIVAEKEALQNVYTEIEAPYNQIQEELKVNKDESMQQVSVYVNEGFRSIKEKHDYIEKEISLKAIDEQIQALQQQLNVAIEAEGQKKAEEQKKVEEQKKAEEQKKAEEQKKVEEQKKAEEQKKAEEQKKVEEQKKAEEQKKVEEQKKIEEQKKVEEQKKVEEQKKAEEQKKAE
;
A
#
# COMPACT_ATOMS: atom_id res chain seq x y z
N MET A 1 15.55 141.91 -35.01
CA MET A 1 16.15 141.53 -36.30
C MET A 1 15.35 140.38 -36.91
N LEU A 2 14.66 140.65 -38.01
CA LEU A 2 13.90 139.68 -38.80
C LEU A 2 14.84 138.78 -39.59
N LYS A 3 14.63 137.47 -39.58
CA LYS A 3 15.06 136.56 -40.65
C LYS A 3 13.89 135.66 -41.06
N ARG A 4 13.48 135.83 -42.32
CA ARG A 4 12.51 135.00 -43.06
C ARG A 4 13.25 133.90 -43.88
N PRO A 5 12.52 132.93 -44.47
CA PRO A 5 12.84 131.49 -44.43
C PRO A 5 13.57 130.96 -45.68
N ARG A 6 13.94 129.67 -45.67
CA ARG A 6 14.23 128.89 -46.88
C ARG A 6 13.28 127.70 -47.01
N ASN A 7 12.78 127.55 -48.24
CA ASN A 7 11.77 126.61 -48.72
C ASN A 7 12.38 125.28 -49.23
N PHE A 8 11.47 124.32 -49.48
CA PHE A 8 11.54 123.10 -50.33
C PHE A 8 12.02 121.81 -49.65
N LYS A 9 11.39 120.63 -49.84
CA LYS A 9 10.42 120.15 -50.85
C LYS A 9 9.54 119.04 -50.24
N LYS A 10 8.23 119.08 -50.52
CA LYS A 10 7.37 117.88 -50.47
C LYS A 10 7.64 117.10 -51.75
N MET A 11 8.32 115.95 -51.68
CA MET A 11 8.21 114.91 -52.70
C MET A 11 8.68 113.57 -52.13
N LEU A 12 7.77 112.60 -52.20
CA LEU A 12 7.93 111.16 -51.97
C LEU A 12 8.39 110.72 -50.57
N ILE A 13 7.50 110.02 -49.86
CA ILE A 13 7.61 108.59 -49.53
C ILE A 13 6.26 108.24 -48.87
N LEU A 14 5.27 107.90 -49.70
CA LEU A 14 4.05 107.22 -49.27
C LEU A 14 4.06 105.79 -49.87
N PRO A 15 4.89 104.85 -49.33
CA PRO A 15 4.57 103.43 -49.50
C PRO A 15 4.92 102.62 -48.24
N CYS A 16 4.54 103.08 -47.05
CA CYS A 16 4.77 102.31 -45.81
C CYS A 16 3.59 102.41 -44.83
N MET A 17 2.36 102.39 -45.34
CA MET A 17 1.16 102.21 -44.48
C MET A 17 0.41 100.90 -44.77
N CYS A 18 0.52 100.32 -45.98
CA CYS A 18 -0.09 99.02 -46.27
C CYS A 18 0.72 97.83 -45.71
N SER A 19 2.02 98.02 -45.45
CA SER A 19 2.91 96.96 -44.94
C SER A 19 2.73 96.73 -43.43
N ILE A 20 2.38 97.79 -42.68
CA ILE A 20 2.19 97.73 -41.23
C ILE A 20 0.86 97.04 -40.89
N THR A 21 -0.20 97.26 -41.68
CA THR A 21 -1.49 96.60 -41.47
C THR A 21 -1.46 95.10 -41.80
N PHE A 22 -0.66 94.68 -42.79
CA PHE A 22 -0.46 93.26 -43.08
C PHE A 22 0.41 92.56 -42.03
N TYR A 23 1.46 93.22 -41.54
CA TYR A 23 2.33 92.66 -40.49
C TYR A 23 1.60 92.54 -39.13
N LEU A 24 0.77 93.52 -38.77
CA LEU A 24 -0.10 93.42 -37.59
C LEU A 24 -1.22 92.39 -37.78
N GLY A 25 -1.76 92.24 -38.99
CA GLY A 25 -2.74 91.19 -39.32
C GLY A 25 -2.17 89.77 -39.19
N SER A 26 -0.93 89.55 -39.61
CA SER A 26 -0.23 88.26 -39.47
C SER A 26 0.12 87.93 -38.03
N GLN A 27 0.37 88.92 -37.15
CA GLN A 27 0.51 88.66 -35.72
C GLN A 27 -0.83 88.35 -35.05
N ILE A 28 -1.95 88.94 -35.50
CA ILE A 28 -3.28 88.65 -34.93
C ILE A 28 -3.81 87.27 -35.39
N MET A 29 -3.43 86.78 -36.58
CA MET A 29 -3.86 85.46 -37.10
C MET A 29 -3.00 84.26 -36.67
N THR A 30 -1.89 84.46 -35.96
CA THR A 30 -1.12 83.34 -35.36
C THR A 30 -1.45 83.10 -33.89
N TYR A 31 -2.31 83.93 -33.29
CA TYR A 31 -2.93 83.65 -32.00
C TYR A 31 -4.40 83.24 -32.21
N THR A 32 -4.63 82.19 -32.99
CA THR A 32 -5.61 81.20 -32.49
C THR A 32 -4.96 80.56 -31.28
N GLU A 33 -5.02 81.26 -30.14
CA GLU A 33 -5.07 80.59 -28.86
C GLU A 33 -6.22 79.61 -29.01
N ALA A 34 -5.88 78.33 -29.25
CA ALA A 34 -6.73 77.30 -28.74
C ALA A 34 -6.86 77.66 -27.25
N VAL A 35 -8.00 78.23 -26.88
CA VAL A 35 -8.50 78.14 -25.52
C VAL A 35 -8.72 76.64 -25.34
N PHE A 36 -7.61 75.94 -25.08
CA PHE A 36 -7.62 74.70 -24.37
C PHE A 36 -8.45 75.04 -23.16
N ILE A 37 -9.70 74.57 -23.20
CA ILE A 37 -10.47 74.22 -22.02
C ILE A 37 -9.42 73.85 -21.00
N HIS A 38 -9.31 74.65 -19.92
CA HIS A 38 -8.44 74.32 -18.79
C HIS A 38 -8.47 72.80 -18.70
N GLU A 39 -7.31 72.13 -18.70
CA GLU A 39 -7.30 70.76 -18.25
C GLU A 39 -8.02 70.79 -16.89
N THR A 40 -9.34 70.56 -16.90
CA THR A 40 -9.94 69.53 -16.10
C THR A 40 -9.11 68.33 -16.49
N LYS A 41 -7.94 68.25 -15.85
CA LYS A 41 -7.46 67.08 -15.19
C LYS A 41 -8.67 66.65 -14.37
N VAL A 42 -9.63 66.05 -15.06
CA VAL A 42 -10.47 65.05 -14.48
C VAL A 42 -9.39 64.07 -14.10
N GLU A 43 -8.83 64.24 -12.89
CA GLU A 43 -8.35 63.11 -12.14
C GLU A 43 -9.60 62.25 -12.09
N ALA A 44 -9.75 61.44 -13.13
CA ALA A 44 -10.59 60.30 -13.08
C ALA A 44 -9.92 59.51 -11.97
N THR A 45 -10.37 59.77 -10.75
CA THR A 45 -10.48 58.77 -9.71
C THR A 45 -11.41 57.74 -10.32
N LEU A 46 -10.88 56.99 -11.30
CA LEU A 46 -11.35 55.67 -11.63
C LEU A 46 -11.22 54.98 -10.29
N SER A 47 -12.33 54.97 -9.53
CA SER A 47 -12.47 54.23 -8.30
C SER A 47 -12.25 52.79 -8.74
N THR A 48 -10.98 52.36 -8.65
CA THR A 48 -10.58 51.01 -8.98
C THR A 48 -11.23 50.16 -7.90
N ALA A 49 -12.28 49.44 -8.28
CA ALA A 49 -12.98 48.56 -7.36
C ALA A 49 -11.96 47.60 -6.73
N ILE A 50 -11.98 47.50 -5.40
CA ILE A 50 -11.07 46.69 -4.58
C ILE A 50 -11.04 45.23 -5.07
N ILE A 51 -12.21 44.71 -5.46
CA ILE A 51 -12.37 43.42 -6.12
C ILE A 51 -13.63 43.44 -6.98
N PHE A 52 -13.62 42.86 -8.17
CA PHE A 52 -14.79 42.82 -9.04
C PHE A 52 -15.77 41.69 -8.64
N PRO A 53 -17.10 41.86 -8.85
CA PRO A 53 -18.08 40.81 -8.56
C PRO A 53 -17.80 39.48 -9.25
N LYS A 54 -17.29 39.54 -10.50
CA LYS A 54 -16.91 38.36 -11.27
C LYS A 54 -15.81 37.56 -10.57
N THR A 55 -14.81 38.24 -10.00
CA THR A 55 -13.72 37.60 -9.24
C THR A 55 -14.26 36.89 -8.01
N VAL A 56 -15.15 37.55 -7.25
CA VAL A 56 -15.80 36.94 -6.08
C VAL A 56 -16.59 35.69 -6.46
N ASN A 57 -17.34 35.73 -7.57
CA ASN A 57 -18.07 34.56 -8.07
C ASN A 57 -17.12 33.41 -8.46
N THR A 58 -16.00 33.70 -9.13
CA THR A 58 -14.97 32.70 -9.44
C THR A 58 -14.44 32.03 -8.16
N LEU A 59 -14.12 32.82 -7.13
CA LEU A 59 -13.63 32.30 -5.85
C LEU A 59 -14.70 31.45 -5.14
N LYS A 60 -15.98 31.87 -5.19
CA LYS A 60 -17.11 31.05 -4.68
C LYS A 60 -17.18 29.71 -5.40
N GLU A 61 -17.11 29.69 -6.73
CA GLU A 61 -17.13 28.46 -7.52
C GLU A 61 -15.91 27.56 -7.26
N GLN A 62 -14.72 28.13 -7.12
CA GLN A 62 -13.52 27.38 -6.76
C GLN A 62 -13.65 26.76 -5.37
N SER A 63 -14.10 27.52 -4.37
CA SER A 63 -14.32 27.00 -3.02
C SER A 63 -15.30 25.83 -2.98
N GLU A 64 -16.37 25.89 -3.79
CA GLU A 64 -17.33 24.81 -3.91
C GLU A 64 -16.73 23.57 -4.59
N LYS A 65 -15.94 23.75 -5.65
CA LYS A 65 -15.24 22.64 -6.33
C LYS A 65 -14.28 21.92 -5.39
N HIS A 66 -13.46 22.66 -4.66
CA HIS A 66 -12.53 22.08 -3.67
C HIS A 66 -13.28 21.33 -2.58
N LYS A 67 -14.34 21.94 -2.01
CA LYS A 67 -15.20 21.27 -1.01
C LYS A 67 -15.76 19.95 -1.53
N GLN A 68 -16.40 19.96 -2.71
CA GLN A 68 -17.01 18.77 -3.29
C GLN A 68 -15.99 17.67 -3.60
N PHE A 69 -14.79 18.06 -4.05
CA PHE A 69 -13.71 17.12 -4.29
C PHE A 69 -13.28 16.43 -2.99
N ILE A 70 -13.04 17.20 -1.93
CA ILE A 70 -12.63 16.68 -0.63
C ILE A 70 -13.69 15.73 -0.07
N GLU A 71 -14.98 16.11 -0.11
CA GLU A 71 -16.09 15.26 0.33
C GLU A 71 -16.17 13.94 -0.44
N ARG A 72 -15.98 13.99 -1.76
CA ARG A 72 -15.99 12.80 -2.63
C ARG A 72 -14.83 11.86 -2.32
N GLU A 73 -13.60 12.37 -2.25
CA GLU A 73 -12.43 11.54 -1.95
C GLU A 73 -12.55 10.94 -0.55
N TYR A 74 -12.98 11.73 0.44
CA TYR A 74 -13.16 11.25 1.81
C TYR A 74 -14.25 10.15 1.90
N GLY A 75 -15.37 10.34 1.20
CA GLY A 75 -16.42 9.32 1.10
C GLY A 75 -15.91 8.02 0.45
N THR A 76 -15.10 8.15 -0.60
CA THR A 76 -14.50 7.00 -1.31
C THR A 76 -13.55 6.21 -0.41
N MET A 77 -12.70 6.89 0.37
CA MET A 77 -11.82 6.26 1.34
C MET A 77 -12.60 5.52 2.42
N LYS A 78 -13.63 6.18 2.99
CA LYS A 78 -14.50 5.60 4.02
C LYS A 78 -15.19 4.31 3.56
N GLY A 79 -15.53 4.21 2.27
CA GLY A 79 -16.08 2.98 1.66
C GLY A 79 -15.14 1.76 1.72
N LYS A 80 -13.82 1.98 1.74
CA LYS A 80 -12.80 0.90 1.77
C LYS A 80 -12.38 0.46 3.18
N SER A 81 -13.09 0.89 4.23
CA SER A 81 -12.72 0.62 5.62
C SER A 81 -13.04 -0.81 6.12
N LYS A 82 -13.77 -1.62 5.34
CA LYS A 82 -14.21 -2.99 5.72
C LYS A 82 -13.36 -4.10 5.07
N ALA A 83 -12.07 -3.88 4.92
CA ALA A 83 -11.16 -4.88 4.38
C ALA A 83 -10.98 -6.06 5.36
N THR A 84 -11.01 -7.29 4.85
CA THR A 84 -10.92 -8.51 5.66
C THR A 84 -9.73 -9.40 5.30
N SER A 85 -9.31 -9.41 4.04
CA SER A 85 -8.08 -10.11 3.62
C SER A 85 -6.84 -9.22 3.74
N ILE A 86 -5.66 -9.84 3.84
CA ILE A 86 -4.38 -9.12 3.90
C ILE A 86 -4.20 -8.24 2.65
N GLU A 87 -4.57 -8.74 1.48
CA GLU A 87 -4.52 -8.01 0.21
C GLU A 87 -5.49 -6.82 0.21
N GLU A 88 -6.72 -7.01 0.69
CA GLU A 88 -7.72 -5.93 0.82
C GLU A 88 -7.23 -4.85 1.80
N ILE A 89 -6.61 -5.24 2.92
CA ILE A 89 -6.10 -4.29 3.91
C ILE A 89 -4.94 -3.48 3.31
N LYS A 90 -4.01 -4.12 2.59
CA LYS A 90 -2.91 -3.41 1.87
C LYS A 90 -3.47 -2.42 0.85
N GLN A 91 -4.45 -2.84 0.06
CA GLN A 91 -5.11 -1.96 -0.90
C GLN A 91 -5.84 -0.81 -0.22
N ALA A 92 -6.52 -1.06 0.90
CA ALA A 92 -7.18 -0.03 1.68
C ALA A 92 -6.16 1.00 2.20
N ILE A 93 -5.04 0.57 2.78
CA ILE A 93 -3.97 1.46 3.25
C ILE A 93 -3.47 2.36 2.11
N SER A 94 -3.16 1.78 0.94
CA SER A 94 -2.69 2.54 -0.22
C SER A 94 -3.71 3.59 -0.67
N VAL A 95 -5.00 3.25 -0.69
CA VAL A 95 -6.08 4.18 -1.06
C VAL A 95 -6.22 5.30 -0.03
N TRP A 96 -6.13 4.98 1.26
CA TRP A 96 -6.21 5.97 2.33
C TRP A 96 -5.00 6.92 2.31
N GLN A 97 -3.80 6.42 2.05
CA GLN A 97 -2.59 7.25 1.91
C GLN A 97 -2.69 8.18 0.71
N GLN A 98 -3.07 7.65 -0.47
CA GLN A 98 -3.23 8.47 -1.66
C GLN A 98 -4.35 9.51 -1.52
N GLY A 99 -5.49 9.11 -0.95
CA GLY A 99 -6.60 10.02 -0.73
C GLY A 99 -6.27 11.10 0.30
N ARG A 100 -5.48 10.78 1.33
CA ARG A 100 -4.95 11.77 2.28
C ARG A 100 -4.13 12.84 1.57
N GLU A 101 -3.19 12.46 0.72
CA GLU A 101 -2.34 13.42 -0.02
C GLU A 101 -3.19 14.37 -0.87
N LYS A 102 -4.17 13.83 -1.60
CA LYS A 102 -5.12 14.64 -2.38
C LYS A 102 -5.92 15.59 -1.50
N ILE A 103 -6.45 15.11 -0.38
CA ILE A 103 -7.23 15.95 0.55
C ILE A 103 -6.34 17.06 1.13
N VAL A 104 -5.08 16.78 1.47
CA VAL A 104 -4.15 17.82 1.96
C VAL A 104 -3.96 18.91 0.91
N ALA A 105 -3.66 18.53 -0.33
CA ALA A 105 -3.47 19.49 -1.43
C ALA A 105 -4.72 20.34 -1.68
N GLU A 106 -5.91 19.72 -1.63
CA GLU A 106 -7.17 20.41 -1.87
C GLU A 106 -7.61 21.29 -0.69
N LYS A 107 -7.29 20.89 0.55
CA LYS A 107 -7.47 21.75 1.73
C LYS A 107 -6.58 22.98 1.66
N GLU A 108 -5.32 22.82 1.21
CA GLU A 108 -4.41 23.94 0.97
C GLU A 108 -4.94 24.86 -0.14
N ALA A 109 -5.45 24.30 -1.24
CA ALA A 109 -6.07 25.08 -2.30
C ALA A 109 -7.31 25.85 -1.80
N LEU A 110 -8.17 25.23 -0.98
CA LEU A 110 -9.32 25.90 -0.36
C LEU A 110 -8.89 27.00 0.62
N GLN A 111 -7.82 26.78 1.39
CA GLN A 111 -7.22 27.79 2.27
C GLN A 111 -6.71 28.99 1.48
N ASN A 112 -6.10 28.77 0.30
CA ASN A 112 -5.67 29.84 -0.59
C ASN A 112 -6.86 30.65 -1.13
N VAL A 113 -7.94 29.98 -1.53
CA VAL A 113 -9.19 30.67 -1.95
C VAL A 113 -9.75 31.50 -0.79
N TYR A 114 -9.70 31.00 0.45
CA TYR A 114 -10.11 31.74 1.64
C TYR A 114 -9.24 32.99 1.87
N THR A 115 -7.90 32.86 1.83
CA THR A 115 -7.00 34.00 2.04
C THR A 115 -7.11 35.04 0.93
N GLU A 116 -7.35 34.61 -0.32
CA GLU A 116 -7.57 35.51 -1.46
C GLU A 116 -8.80 36.41 -1.29
N ILE A 117 -9.91 35.90 -0.71
CA ILE A 117 -11.10 36.73 -0.44
C ILE A 117 -11.00 37.51 0.88
N GLU A 118 -10.17 37.05 1.82
CA GLU A 118 -10.00 37.67 3.14
C GLU A 118 -9.37 39.06 3.05
N ALA A 119 -8.34 39.23 2.21
CA ALA A 119 -7.68 40.52 2.02
C ALA A 119 -8.63 41.65 1.54
N PRO A 120 -9.38 41.50 0.42
CA PRO A 120 -10.33 42.52 -0.02
C PRO A 120 -11.49 42.69 0.95
N TYR A 121 -11.93 41.62 1.63
CA TYR A 121 -12.94 41.73 2.69
C TYR A 121 -12.47 42.65 3.82
N ASN A 122 -11.28 42.43 4.36
CA ASN A 122 -10.72 43.25 5.43
C ASN A 122 -10.51 44.70 5.00
N GLN A 123 -10.01 44.91 3.77
CA GLN A 123 -9.84 46.26 3.22
C GLN A 123 -11.19 47.00 3.15
N ILE A 124 -12.25 46.35 2.65
CA ILE A 124 -13.60 46.95 2.61
C ILE A 124 -14.11 47.24 4.02
N GLN A 125 -13.87 46.38 5.01
CA GLN A 125 -14.29 46.66 6.39
C GLN A 125 -13.63 47.91 6.96
N GLU A 126 -12.36 48.16 6.65
CA GLU A 126 -11.67 49.38 7.07
C GLU A 126 -12.16 50.62 6.29
N GLU A 127 -12.34 50.51 4.98
CA GLU A 127 -12.83 51.62 4.16
C GLU A 127 -14.26 52.04 4.54
N LEU A 128 -15.14 51.10 4.89
CA LEU A 128 -16.49 51.38 5.38
C LEU A 128 -16.54 52.18 6.69
N LYS A 129 -15.45 52.20 7.47
CA LYS A 129 -15.36 53.04 8.66
C LYS A 129 -15.17 54.51 8.30
N VAL A 130 -14.54 54.78 7.16
CA VAL A 130 -14.14 56.12 6.70
C VAL A 130 -15.09 56.66 5.64
N ASN A 131 -15.49 55.84 4.67
CA ASN A 131 -16.38 56.19 3.56
C ASN A 131 -17.60 55.26 3.50
N LYS A 132 -18.80 55.83 3.48
CA LYS A 132 -20.09 55.12 3.45
C LYS A 132 -20.91 55.41 2.19
N ASP A 133 -20.27 55.88 1.12
CA ASP A 133 -20.93 56.15 -0.15
C ASP A 133 -21.65 54.90 -0.70
N GLU A 134 -22.72 55.12 -1.46
CA GLU A 134 -23.58 54.06 -2.01
C GLU A 134 -22.78 53.02 -2.83
N SER A 135 -21.79 53.48 -3.60
CA SER A 135 -20.89 52.62 -4.37
C SER A 135 -20.08 51.67 -3.48
N MET A 136 -19.55 52.16 -2.35
CA MET A 136 -18.78 51.35 -1.41
C MET A 136 -19.68 50.36 -0.66
N GLN A 137 -20.89 50.79 -0.31
CA GLN A 137 -21.89 49.90 0.28
C GLN A 137 -22.24 48.77 -0.68
N GLN A 138 -22.48 49.06 -1.96
CA GLN A 138 -22.77 48.07 -2.97
C GLN A 138 -21.62 47.07 -3.15
N VAL A 139 -20.36 47.55 -3.13
CA VAL A 139 -19.17 46.70 -3.14
C VAL A 139 -19.12 45.77 -1.94
N SER A 140 -19.39 46.30 -0.75
CA SER A 140 -19.36 45.51 0.48
C SER A 140 -20.38 44.38 0.51
N VAL A 141 -21.56 44.55 -0.08
CA VAL A 141 -22.62 43.54 -0.06
C VAL A 141 -22.15 42.24 -0.71
N TYR A 142 -21.63 42.31 -1.95
CA TYR A 142 -21.24 41.09 -2.65
C TYR A 142 -19.94 40.49 -2.11
N VAL A 143 -19.01 41.30 -1.61
CA VAL A 143 -17.77 40.77 -1.00
C VAL A 143 -18.07 40.09 0.34
N ASN A 144 -18.92 40.68 1.18
CA ASN A 144 -19.31 40.07 2.45
C ASN A 144 -20.06 38.75 2.23
N GLU A 145 -20.94 38.69 1.23
CA GLU A 145 -21.63 37.45 0.85
C GLU A 145 -20.62 36.39 0.36
N GLY A 146 -19.70 36.76 -0.51
CA GLY A 146 -18.67 35.86 -1.02
C GLY A 146 -17.75 35.34 0.08
N PHE A 147 -17.22 36.22 0.92
CA PHE A 147 -16.38 35.88 2.06
C PHE A 147 -17.10 34.93 3.02
N ARG A 148 -18.35 35.25 3.41
CA ARG A 148 -19.15 34.37 4.26
C ARG A 148 -19.33 32.99 3.63
N SER A 149 -19.71 32.94 2.35
CA SER A 149 -19.93 31.68 1.64
C SER A 149 -18.66 30.82 1.55
N ILE A 150 -17.49 31.43 1.33
CA ILE A 150 -16.21 30.72 1.26
C ILE A 150 -15.78 30.25 2.66
N LYS A 151 -15.91 31.12 3.66
CA LYS A 151 -15.61 30.82 5.06
C LYS A 151 -16.43 29.65 5.59
N GLU A 152 -17.75 29.63 5.35
CA GLU A 152 -18.62 28.53 5.77
C GLU A 152 -18.16 27.17 5.21
N LYS A 153 -17.70 27.14 3.94
CA LYS A 153 -17.17 25.91 3.33
C LYS A 153 -15.83 25.51 3.92
N HIS A 154 -14.94 26.48 4.13
CA HIS A 154 -13.64 26.27 4.75
C HIS A 154 -13.80 25.67 6.15
N ASP A 155 -14.56 26.34 7.02
CA ASP A 155 -14.80 25.94 8.40
C ASP A 155 -15.49 24.56 8.48
N TYR A 156 -16.43 24.29 7.57
CA TYR A 156 -17.07 22.97 7.45
C TYR A 156 -16.05 21.87 7.14
N ILE A 157 -15.17 22.09 6.15
CA ILE A 157 -14.14 21.11 5.75
C ILE A 157 -13.12 20.89 6.87
N GLU A 158 -12.72 21.94 7.60
CA GLU A 158 -11.84 21.80 8.76
C GLU A 158 -12.47 20.95 9.87
N LYS A 159 -13.77 21.17 10.13
CA LYS A 159 -14.50 20.48 11.19
C LYS A 159 -14.83 19.02 10.83
N GLU A 160 -15.39 18.77 9.66
CA GLU A 160 -15.92 17.44 9.30
C GLU A 160 -14.83 16.48 8.81
N ILE A 161 -13.75 17.01 8.21
CA ILE A 161 -12.72 16.20 7.54
C ILE A 161 -11.36 16.48 8.19
N SER A 162 -11.16 15.91 9.37
CA SER A 162 -9.91 16.05 10.13
C SER A 162 -8.80 15.16 9.58
N LEU A 163 -7.66 15.76 9.23
CA LEU A 163 -6.46 15.02 8.80
C LEU A 163 -5.96 14.06 9.88
N LYS A 164 -6.12 14.44 11.16
CA LYS A 164 -5.77 13.58 12.28
C LYS A 164 -6.60 12.30 12.31
N ALA A 165 -7.90 12.39 12.04
CA ALA A 165 -8.78 11.22 11.99
C ALA A 165 -8.41 10.29 10.80
N ILE A 166 -7.98 10.87 9.67
CA ILE A 166 -7.46 10.11 8.53
C ILE A 166 -6.17 9.38 8.91
N ASP A 167 -5.25 10.05 9.60
CA ASP A 167 -4.00 9.46 10.08
C ASP A 167 -4.23 8.32 11.08
N GLU A 168 -5.13 8.53 12.04
CA GLU A 168 -5.55 7.51 13.01
C GLU A 168 -6.15 6.28 12.31
N GLN A 169 -6.95 6.49 11.25
CA GLN A 169 -7.51 5.39 10.47
C GLN A 169 -6.46 4.62 9.66
N ILE A 170 -5.49 5.33 9.06
CA ILE A 170 -4.36 4.69 8.36
C ILE A 170 -3.55 3.84 9.35
N GLN A 171 -3.27 4.38 10.54
CA GLN A 171 -2.55 3.66 11.59
C GLN A 171 -3.33 2.43 12.06
N ALA A 172 -4.66 2.54 12.24
CA ALA A 172 -5.50 1.41 12.60
C ALA A 172 -5.47 0.29 11.55
N LEU A 173 -5.52 0.65 10.25
CA LEU A 173 -5.39 -0.33 9.16
C LEU A 173 -4.00 -0.99 9.14
N GLN A 174 -2.93 -0.23 9.41
CA GLN A 174 -1.57 -0.78 9.52
C GLN A 174 -1.45 -1.77 10.69
N GLN A 175 -2.06 -1.47 11.83
CA GLN A 175 -2.11 -2.40 12.96
C GLN A 175 -2.89 -3.67 12.62
N GLN A 176 -4.06 -3.54 11.97
CA GLN A 176 -4.83 -4.69 11.48
C GLN A 176 -4.02 -5.56 10.51
N LEU A 177 -3.25 -4.94 9.61
CA LEU A 177 -2.38 -5.65 8.68
C LEU A 177 -1.32 -6.48 9.41
N ASN A 178 -0.63 -5.88 10.39
CA ASN A 178 0.41 -6.57 11.15
C ASN A 178 -0.15 -7.78 11.90
N VAL A 179 -1.28 -7.62 12.59
CA VAL A 179 -1.97 -8.72 13.29
C VAL A 179 -2.39 -9.83 12.31
N ALA A 180 -2.91 -9.48 11.14
CA ALA A 180 -3.31 -10.45 10.13
C ALA A 180 -2.12 -11.26 9.60
N ILE A 181 -0.98 -10.60 9.34
CA ILE A 181 0.26 -11.25 8.88
C ILE A 181 0.81 -12.18 9.97
N GLU A 182 0.85 -11.75 11.23
CA GLU A 182 1.32 -12.56 12.35
C GLU A 182 0.45 -13.81 12.54
N ALA A 183 -0.88 -13.66 12.47
CA ALA A 183 -1.82 -14.77 12.58
C ALA A 183 -1.66 -15.78 11.43
N GLU A 184 -1.43 -15.32 10.19
CA GLU A 184 -1.16 -16.20 9.06
C GLU A 184 0.19 -16.93 9.22
N GLY A 185 1.22 -16.24 9.72
CA GLY A 185 2.51 -16.83 10.03
C GLY A 185 2.42 -17.93 11.09
N GLN A 186 1.66 -17.70 12.16
CA GLN A 186 1.43 -18.70 13.22
C GLN A 186 0.68 -19.93 12.69
N LYS A 187 -0.35 -19.74 11.86
CA LYS A 187 -1.08 -20.85 11.23
C LYS A 187 -0.16 -21.70 10.35
N LYS A 188 0.66 -21.06 9.51
CA LYS A 188 1.65 -21.77 8.68
C LYS A 188 2.66 -22.54 9.51
N ALA A 189 3.14 -21.97 10.63
CA ALA A 189 4.05 -22.66 11.54
C ALA A 189 3.40 -23.86 12.25
N GLU A 190 2.13 -23.74 12.67
CA GLU A 190 1.39 -24.85 13.28
C GLU A 190 1.09 -25.97 12.27
N GLU A 191 0.76 -25.61 11.03
CA GLU A 191 0.53 -26.55 9.94
C GLU A 191 1.83 -27.31 9.59
N GLN A 192 2.96 -26.62 9.54
CA GLN A 192 4.27 -27.26 9.39
C GLN A 192 4.59 -28.24 10.53
N LYS A 193 4.30 -27.86 11.79
CA LYS A 193 4.47 -28.77 12.93
C LYS A 193 3.59 -30.01 12.82
N LYS A 194 2.31 -29.86 12.43
CA LYS A 194 1.40 -31.00 12.22
C LYS A 194 1.91 -31.93 11.11
N VAL A 195 2.44 -31.39 10.02
CA VAL A 195 3.03 -32.19 8.93
C VAL A 195 4.30 -32.91 9.40
N GLU A 196 5.15 -32.25 10.18
CA GLU A 196 6.36 -32.88 10.73
C GLU A 196 6.03 -33.99 11.74
N GLU A 197 5.01 -33.78 12.56
CA GLU A 197 4.51 -34.77 13.53
C GLU A 197 3.88 -35.98 12.82
N GLN A 198 3.12 -35.75 11.74
CA GLN A 198 2.61 -36.84 10.89
C GLN A 198 3.75 -37.63 10.24
N LYS A 199 4.80 -36.96 9.73
CA LYS A 199 5.97 -37.66 9.18
C LYS A 199 6.69 -38.51 10.22
N LYS A 200 6.89 -37.99 11.44
CA LYS A 200 7.50 -38.75 12.55
C LYS A 200 6.65 -39.97 12.94
N ALA A 201 5.33 -39.83 12.98
CA ALA A 201 4.43 -40.95 13.27
C ALA A 201 4.45 -42.02 12.17
N GLU A 202 4.55 -41.62 10.89
CA GLU A 202 4.67 -42.56 9.77
C GLU A 202 6.03 -43.30 9.79
N GLU A 203 7.11 -42.60 10.16
CA GLU A 203 8.44 -43.19 10.30
C GLU A 203 8.50 -44.20 11.45
N GLN A 204 7.87 -43.90 12.58
CA GLN A 204 7.74 -44.85 13.70
C GLN A 204 6.96 -46.11 13.31
N LYS A 205 5.86 -45.98 12.56
CA LYS A 205 5.11 -47.14 12.07
C LYS A 205 5.96 -48.03 11.17
N LYS A 206 6.73 -47.44 10.24
CA LYS A 206 7.65 -48.19 9.37
C LYS A 206 8.73 -48.91 10.17
N ALA A 207 9.29 -48.28 11.20
CA ALA A 207 10.28 -48.91 12.07
C ALA A 207 9.70 -50.07 12.89
N GLU A 208 8.46 -49.94 13.38
CA GLU A 208 7.77 -51.01 14.11
C GLU A 208 7.42 -52.18 13.19
N GLU A 209 7.04 -51.91 11.94
CA GLU A 209 6.78 -52.91 10.92
C GLU A 209 8.04 -53.68 10.55
N GLN A 210 9.18 -52.99 10.40
CA GLN A 210 10.48 -53.62 10.19
C GLN A 210 10.88 -54.53 11.37
N LYS A 211 10.66 -54.10 12.61
CA LYS A 211 10.92 -54.94 13.80
C LYS A 211 10.06 -56.20 13.79
N LYS A 212 8.77 -56.10 13.46
CA LYS A 212 7.88 -57.29 13.35
C LYS A 212 8.36 -58.26 12.27
N VAL A 213 8.82 -57.77 11.13
CA VAL A 213 9.39 -58.62 10.07
C VAL A 213 10.69 -59.29 10.53
N GLU A 214 11.56 -58.58 11.24
CA GLU A 214 12.81 -59.15 11.78
C GLU A 214 12.54 -60.20 12.87
N GLU A 215 11.53 -59.98 13.71
CA GLU A 215 11.10 -60.91 14.75
C GLU A 215 10.48 -62.18 14.13
N GLN A 216 9.69 -62.05 13.06
CA GLN A 216 9.19 -63.19 12.29
C GLN A 216 10.33 -63.99 11.66
N LYS A 217 11.35 -63.34 11.09
CA LYS A 217 12.53 -64.03 10.55
C LYS A 217 13.29 -64.81 11.62
N LYS A 218 13.52 -64.22 12.80
CA LYS A 218 14.16 -64.91 13.94
C LYS A 218 13.35 -66.12 14.41
N ALA A 219 12.03 -66.00 14.47
CA ALA A 219 11.15 -67.11 14.83
C ALA A 219 11.16 -68.24 13.77
N GLU A 220 11.24 -67.90 12.48
CA GLU A 220 11.36 -68.88 11.41
C GLU A 220 12.73 -69.59 11.42
N GLU A 221 13.80 -68.85 11.73
CA GLU A 221 15.16 -69.40 11.87
C GLU A 221 15.25 -70.35 13.08
N GLN A 222 14.62 -70.02 14.20
CA GLN A 222 14.51 -70.92 15.35
C GLN A 222 13.75 -72.20 15.02
N LYS A 223 12.63 -72.12 14.27
CA LYS A 223 11.90 -73.31 13.83
C LYS A 223 12.74 -74.22 12.93
N LYS A 224 13.47 -73.65 11.98
CA LYS A 224 14.40 -74.42 11.12
C LYS A 224 15.50 -75.10 11.93
N ALA A 225 16.06 -74.43 12.93
CA ALA A 225 17.07 -75.02 13.82
C ALA A 225 16.48 -76.17 14.68
N GLU A 226 15.25 -76.04 15.17
CA GLU A 226 14.57 -77.09 15.92
C GLU A 226 14.22 -78.30 15.04
N GLU A 227 13.83 -78.06 13.79
CA GLU A 227 13.55 -79.10 12.80
C GLU A 227 14.83 -79.89 12.44
N GLN A 228 15.97 -79.20 12.28
CA GLN A 228 17.27 -79.85 12.08
C GLN A 228 17.66 -80.73 13.28
N LYS A 229 17.42 -80.28 14.51
CA LYS A 229 17.69 -81.10 15.71
C LYS A 229 16.83 -82.36 15.76
N LYS A 230 15.54 -82.28 15.39
CA LYS A 230 14.66 -83.45 15.33
C LYS A 230 15.11 -84.47 14.28
N VAL A 231 15.59 -84.01 13.13
CA VAL A 231 16.15 -84.89 12.09
C VAL A 231 17.44 -85.56 12.56
N GLU A 232 18.30 -84.84 13.28
CA GLU A 232 19.54 -85.40 13.82
C GLU A 232 19.27 -86.43 14.94
N GLU A 233 18.25 -86.19 15.76
CA GLU A 233 17.81 -87.12 16.81
C GLU A 233 17.18 -88.39 16.22
N GLN A 234 16.39 -88.27 15.15
CA GLN A 234 15.87 -89.42 14.40
C GLN A 234 17.00 -90.26 13.78
N LYS A 235 18.03 -89.63 13.21
CA LYS A 235 19.19 -90.35 12.66
C LYS A 235 19.95 -91.11 13.73
N LYS A 236 20.16 -90.52 14.92
CA LYS A 236 20.80 -91.22 16.05
C LYS A 236 19.98 -92.41 16.55
N ALA A 237 18.65 -92.28 16.59
CA ALA A 237 17.78 -93.40 16.96
C ALA A 237 17.79 -94.53 15.92
N GLU A 238 17.87 -94.21 14.63
CA GLU A 238 18.00 -95.20 13.56
C GLU A 238 19.36 -95.92 13.58
N GLU A 239 20.44 -95.19 13.91
CA GLU A 239 21.78 -95.75 14.07
C GLU A 239 21.86 -96.70 15.27
N GLN A 240 21.21 -96.36 16.39
CA GLN A 240 21.10 -97.24 17.56
C GLN A 240 20.35 -98.55 17.24
N LYS A 241 19.27 -98.48 16.45
CA LYS A 241 18.53 -99.69 16.03
C LYS A 241 19.39 -100.61 15.15
N LYS A 242 20.21 -100.06 14.26
CA LYS A 242 21.15 -100.85 13.43
C LYS A 242 22.22 -101.56 14.27
N VAL A 243 22.72 -100.91 15.32
CA VAL A 243 23.68 -101.52 16.24
C VAL A 243 23.04 -102.63 17.08
N GLU A 244 21.79 -102.47 17.50
CA GLU A 244 21.05 -103.51 18.22
C GLU A 244 20.76 -104.74 17.35
N GLU A 245 20.44 -104.52 16.06
CA GLU A 245 20.21 -105.59 15.09
C GLU A 245 21.50 -106.37 14.79
N GLN A 246 22.64 -105.69 14.69
CA GLN A 246 23.95 -106.36 14.56
C GLN A 246 24.31 -107.22 15.79
N LYS A 247 24.01 -106.75 17.01
CA LYS A 247 24.26 -107.54 18.23
C LYS A 247 23.41 -108.81 18.28
N LYS A 248 22.15 -108.78 17.83
CA LYS A 248 21.30 -109.98 17.76
C LYS A 248 21.82 -111.03 16.78
N ILE A 249 22.41 -110.61 15.66
CA ILE A 249 23.03 -111.53 14.68
C ILE A 249 24.30 -112.17 15.27
N GLU A 250 25.09 -111.41 16.03
CA GLU A 250 26.29 -111.92 16.69
C GLU A 250 25.96 -112.94 17.80
N GLU A 251 24.87 -112.72 18.53
CA GLU A 251 24.39 -113.64 19.57
C GLU A 251 23.88 -114.96 18.98
N GLN A 252 23.19 -114.92 17.82
CA GLN A 252 22.79 -116.13 17.11
C GLN A 252 23.98 -116.96 16.61
N LYS A 253 25.06 -116.32 16.14
CA LYS A 253 26.29 -117.03 15.72
C LYS A 253 26.98 -117.75 16.87
N LYS A 254 27.00 -117.17 18.09
CA LYS A 254 27.59 -117.82 19.27
C LYS A 254 26.82 -119.06 19.72
N VAL A 255 25.50 -119.08 19.57
CA VAL A 255 24.68 -120.26 19.90
C VAL A 255 24.92 -121.40 18.91
N GLU A 256 25.16 -121.09 17.63
CA GLU A 256 25.47 -122.10 16.61
C GLU A 256 26.87 -122.71 16.80
N GLU A 257 27.83 -121.92 17.28
CA GLU A 257 29.19 -122.40 17.60
C GLU A 257 29.21 -123.32 18.83
N GLN A 258 28.38 -123.05 19.85
CA GLN A 258 28.23 -123.94 21.01
C GLN A 258 27.62 -125.30 20.66
N LYS A 259 26.69 -125.35 19.69
CA LYS A 259 26.12 -126.63 19.22
C LYS A 259 27.14 -127.52 18.50
N LYS A 260 28.11 -126.93 17.76
CA LYS A 260 29.17 -127.70 17.09
C LYS A 260 30.19 -128.31 18.06
N VAL A 261 30.44 -127.67 19.20
CA VAL A 261 31.36 -128.19 20.23
C VAL A 261 30.74 -129.36 21.01
N GLU A 262 29.42 -129.37 21.19
CA GLU A 262 28.71 -130.48 21.85
C GLU A 262 28.67 -131.75 20.98
N GLU A 263 28.63 -131.59 19.65
CA GLU A 263 28.66 -132.71 18.70
C GLU A 263 30.04 -133.38 18.62
N GLN A 264 31.13 -132.61 18.79
CA GLN A 264 32.48 -133.17 18.85
C GLN A 264 32.77 -133.92 20.15
N LYS A 265 32.17 -133.53 21.29
CA LYS A 265 32.34 -134.26 22.56
C LYS A 265 31.65 -135.62 22.57
N LYS A 266 30.54 -135.80 21.83
CA LYS A 266 29.88 -137.11 21.68
C LYS A 266 30.63 -138.10 20.77
N ALA A 267 31.50 -137.60 19.88
CA ALA A 267 32.30 -138.45 19.00
C ALA A 267 33.56 -139.02 19.68
N GLU A 268 34.04 -138.41 20.78
CA GLU A 268 35.26 -138.84 21.48
C GLU A 268 35.00 -139.92 22.55
N GLU A 269 33.76 -140.06 23.03
CA GLU A 269 33.36 -141.07 24.03
C GLU A 269 33.16 -142.49 23.44
N GLN A 270 33.11 -142.64 22.12
CA GLN A 270 32.96 -143.94 21.43
C GLN A 270 34.28 -144.57 20.95
N LYS A 271 35.45 -143.96 21.23
CA LYS A 271 36.77 -144.49 20.81
C LYS A 271 37.70 -145.00 21.93
N LYS A 272 37.19 -145.19 23.15
CA LYS A 272 37.93 -145.78 24.28
C LYS A 272 37.39 -147.12 24.80
N ALA A 273 36.53 -147.78 24.01
CA ALA A 273 36.07 -149.13 24.27
C ALA A 273 36.23 -150.00 23.01
N GLU A 274 37.48 -150.26 22.61
CA GLU A 274 37.88 -151.43 21.82
C GLU A 274 39.37 -151.72 22.05
#